data_AF-T1HVV3-F1
#
_entry.id   AF-T1HVV3-F1
#
_cell.length_a   1.000
_cell.length_b   1.000
_cell.length_c   1.000
_cell.angle_alpha   90.00
_cell.angle_beta   90.00
_cell.angle_gamma   90.00
#
_symmetry.space_group_name_H-M   'P 1'
#
loop_
_entity.id
_entity.type
_entity.pdbx_description
1 polymer ?
#
loop_
_entity_poly.entity_id
_entity_poly.type
_entity_poly.pdbx_seq_one_letter_code
_entity_poly.pdbx_strand_id
1 'polypeptide(L)'
;KLQTETARLGFWTIICSSCLGLSISKVSDSCPGHIKTILLILIAFADLMFLWILLLTVDVVPFRKTSLVLVVIGGLSIVWATPALFYELGAELTFPIQEGIVAGCMMALNNFAACIVYLQLYIFPGLNVSWMNYALVIFGIASWICLFFVREKYNRLLIDRD
;
A
#
# COMPACT_ATOMS: atom_id res chain seq x y z
N LYS A 1 -18.25 19.38 -13.89
CA LYS A 1 -17.68 20.03 -12.68
C LYS A 1 -17.09 19.00 -11.72
N LEU A 2 -17.87 18.02 -11.22
CA LEU A 2 -17.34 16.98 -10.32
C LEU A 2 -16.19 16.17 -10.93
N GLN A 3 -16.35 15.71 -12.18
CA GLN A 3 -15.30 14.94 -12.88
C GLN A 3 -13.97 15.71 -13.06
N THR A 4 -14.02 17.03 -13.29
CA THR A 4 -12.82 17.86 -13.46
C THR A 4 -12.06 18.02 -12.15
N GLU A 5 -12.76 18.19 -11.04
CA GLU A 5 -12.14 18.22 -9.71
C GLU A 5 -11.53 16.86 -9.35
N THR A 6 -12.23 15.76 -9.64
CA THR A 6 -11.70 14.40 -9.43
C THR A 6 -10.47 14.13 -10.31
N ALA A 7 -10.47 14.57 -11.56
CA ALA A 7 -9.32 14.41 -12.45
C ALA A 7 -8.10 15.20 -11.93
N ARG A 8 -8.32 16.43 -11.44
CA ARG A 8 -7.26 17.25 -10.85
C ARG A 8 -6.69 16.59 -9.58
N LEU A 9 -7.55 16.01 -8.75
CA LEU A 9 -7.13 15.24 -7.57
C LEU A 9 -6.26 14.04 -7.97
N GLY A 10 -6.71 13.24 -8.94
CA GLY A 10 -5.96 12.10 -9.44
C GLY A 10 -4.57 12.51 -9.96
N PHE A 11 -4.49 13.62 -10.70
CA PHE A 11 -3.23 14.15 -11.19
C PHE A 11 -2.26 14.52 -10.06
N TRP A 12 -2.72 15.26 -9.05
CA TRP A 12 -1.89 15.61 -7.88
C TRP A 12 -1.46 14.38 -7.08
N THR A 13 -2.36 13.40 -6.91
CA THR A 13 -2.01 12.14 -6.23
C THR A 13 -0.88 11.42 -6.94
N ILE A 14 -0.91 11.30 -8.28
CA ILE A 14 0.15 10.63 -9.03
C ILE A 14 1.51 11.30 -8.79
N ILE A 15 1.57 12.64 -8.89
CA ILE A 15 2.81 13.40 -8.65
C ILE A 15 3.31 13.16 -7.22
N CYS A 16 2.44 13.29 -6.23
CA CYS A 16 2.79 13.06 -4.83
C CYS A 16 3.26 11.62 -4.57
N SER A 17 2.61 10.63 -5.19
CA SER A 17 2.97 9.21 -5.07
C SER A 17 4.36 8.94 -5.63
N SER A 18 4.68 9.50 -6.81
CA SER A 18 6.01 9.36 -7.41
C SER A 18 7.09 10.01 -6.54
N CYS A 19 6.87 11.24 -6.07
CA CYS A 19 7.84 11.92 -5.21
C CYS A 19 8.06 11.19 -3.88
N LEU A 20 6.98 10.74 -3.24
CA LEU A 20 7.05 10.00 -1.98
C LEU A 20 7.69 8.62 -2.17
N GLY A 21 7.35 7.90 -3.24
CA GLY A 21 7.98 6.62 -3.59
C GLY A 21 9.50 6.76 -3.71
N LEU A 22 9.99 7.73 -4.47
CA LEU A 22 11.42 7.99 -4.61
C LEU A 22 12.09 8.36 -3.27
N SER A 23 11.41 9.15 -2.46
CA SER A 23 11.92 9.57 -1.14
C SER A 23 12.05 8.36 -0.21
N ILE A 24 11.06 7.49 -0.17
CA ILE A 24 11.05 6.29 0.67
C ILE A 24 12.10 5.28 0.19
N SER A 25 12.25 5.09 -1.13
CA SER A 25 13.32 4.25 -1.68
C SER A 25 14.71 4.74 -1.25
N LYS A 26 14.97 6.06 -1.33
CA LYS A 26 16.24 6.63 -0.86
C LYS A 26 16.50 6.43 0.63
N VAL A 27 15.44 6.50 1.44
CA VAL A 27 15.52 6.22 2.89
C VAL A 27 15.80 4.73 3.13
N SER A 28 15.19 3.84 2.36
CA SER A 28 15.44 2.39 2.39
C SER A 28 16.91 2.08 2.09
N ASP A 29 17.44 2.64 1.00
CA ASP A 29 18.84 2.47 0.60
C ASP A 29 19.83 2.94 1.68
N SER A 30 19.46 3.98 2.43
CA SER A 30 20.30 4.56 3.49
C SER A 30 20.28 3.75 4.80
N CYS A 31 19.31 2.84 4.96
CA CYS A 31 19.13 2.03 6.17
C CYS A 31 19.15 0.53 5.86
N PRO A 32 20.29 -0.01 5.37
CA PRO A 32 20.41 -1.44 5.07
C PRO A 32 20.13 -2.28 6.32
N GLY A 33 19.25 -3.28 6.18
CA GLY A 33 18.87 -4.19 7.26
C GLY A 33 17.72 -3.74 8.18
N HIS A 34 16.97 -2.69 7.82
CA HIS A 34 15.76 -2.26 8.54
C HIS A 34 14.53 -2.12 7.62
N ILE A 35 14.52 -2.81 6.47
CA ILE A 35 13.49 -2.67 5.44
C ILE A 35 12.10 -3.02 5.99
N LYS A 36 11.95 -4.10 6.78
CA LYS A 36 10.67 -4.41 7.44
C LYS A 36 10.21 -3.33 8.38
N THR A 37 11.10 -2.69 9.14
CA THR A 37 10.71 -1.64 10.10
C THR A 37 10.13 -0.44 9.34
N ILE A 38 10.78 -0.03 8.25
CA ILE A 38 10.28 1.04 7.37
C ILE A 38 8.92 0.63 6.79
N LEU A 39 8.79 -0.61 6.32
CA LEU A 39 7.57 -1.14 5.74
C LEU A 39 6.42 -1.22 6.76
N LEU A 40 6.68 -1.63 8.01
CA LEU A 40 5.69 -1.65 9.10
C LEU A 40 5.18 -0.26 9.43
N ILE A 41 6.07 0.74 9.48
CA ILE A 41 5.70 2.13 9.74
C ILE A 41 4.85 2.67 8.57
N LEU A 42 5.26 2.36 7.34
CA LEU A 42 4.57 2.82 6.14
C LEU A 42 3.15 2.24 6.04
N ILE A 43 3.00 0.93 6.28
CA ILE A 43 1.70 0.25 6.29
C ILE A 43 0.83 0.77 7.43
N ALA A 44 1.39 0.98 8.64
CA ALA A 44 0.63 1.53 9.75
C ALA A 44 0.10 2.94 9.45
N PHE A 45 0.92 3.78 8.82
CA PHE A 45 0.49 5.13 8.43
C PHE A 45 -0.55 5.10 7.30
N ALA A 46 -0.38 4.22 6.31
CA ALA A 46 -1.37 4.01 5.26
C ALA A 46 -2.72 3.56 5.83
N ASP A 47 -2.71 2.59 6.74
CA ASP A 47 -3.92 2.06 7.39
C ASP A 47 -4.62 3.15 8.21
N LEU A 48 -3.87 3.99 8.93
CA LEU A 48 -4.42 5.13 9.66
C LEU A 48 -5.08 6.15 8.73
N MET A 49 -4.47 6.44 7.57
CA MET A 49 -5.07 7.32 6.56
C MET A 49 -6.36 6.73 5.97
N PHE A 50 -6.40 5.42 5.71
CA PHE A 50 -7.61 4.75 5.22
C PHE A 50 -8.71 4.65 6.28
N LEU A 51 -8.35 4.40 7.54
CA LEU A 51 -9.27 4.46 8.67
C LEU A 51 -9.88 5.86 8.79
N TRP A 52 -9.08 6.91 8.57
CA TRP A 52 -9.58 8.29 8.56
C TRP A 52 -10.58 8.54 7.43
N ILE A 53 -10.35 7.98 6.23
CA ILE A 53 -11.31 8.04 5.10
C ILE A 53 -12.60 7.27 5.43
N LEU A 54 -12.48 6.11 6.08
CA LEU A 54 -13.62 5.33 6.55
C LEU A 54 -14.47 6.15 7.54
N LEU A 55 -13.83 6.79 8.53
CA LEU A 55 -14.49 7.62 9.53
C LEU A 55 -15.24 8.82 8.91
N LEU A 56 -14.66 9.42 7.88
CA LEU A 56 -15.31 10.46 7.07
C LEU A 56 -16.53 9.93 6.29
N THR A 57 -16.47 8.68 5.82
CA THR A 57 -17.56 8.06 5.04
C THR A 57 -18.73 7.60 5.90
N VAL A 58 -18.51 7.36 7.19
CA VAL A 58 -19.55 6.99 8.18
C VAL A 58 -20.16 8.23 8.85
N ASP A 59 -19.83 9.45 8.38
CA ASP A 59 -20.30 10.74 8.92
C ASP A 59 -20.03 10.94 10.43
N VAL A 60 -19.03 10.23 11.00
CA VAL A 60 -18.63 10.38 12.41
C VAL A 60 -17.85 11.67 12.65
N VAL A 61 -17.19 12.20 11.61
CA VAL A 61 -16.31 13.38 11.66
C VAL A 61 -16.85 14.48 10.75
N PRO A 62 -16.82 15.77 11.13
CA PRO A 62 -17.32 16.87 10.31
C PRO A 62 -16.60 16.94 8.95
N PHE A 63 -17.38 16.84 7.88
CA PHE A 63 -16.88 16.80 6.50
C PHE A 63 -16.20 18.13 6.12
N ARG A 64 -14.86 18.10 6.01
CA ARG A 64 -14.06 19.20 5.45
C ARG A 64 -13.40 18.75 4.16
N LYS A 65 -13.78 19.37 3.04
CA LYS A 65 -13.24 19.06 1.70
C LYS A 65 -11.71 19.07 1.66
N THR A 66 -11.07 20.04 2.31
CA THR A 66 -9.60 20.16 2.35
C THR A 66 -8.94 19.02 3.11
N SER A 67 -9.52 18.58 4.23
CA SER A 67 -9.01 17.45 5.01
C SER A 67 -9.12 16.14 4.23
N LEU A 68 -10.22 15.93 3.52
CA LEU A 68 -10.41 14.73 2.70
C LEU A 68 -9.39 14.66 1.56
N VAL A 69 -9.15 15.78 0.86
CA VAL A 69 -8.17 15.85 -0.22
C VAL A 69 -6.76 15.51 0.28
N LEU A 70 -6.35 16.08 1.43
CA LEU A 70 -5.04 15.80 2.02
C LEU A 70 -4.87 14.34 2.42
N VAL A 71 -5.87 13.76 3.09
CA VAL A 71 -5.83 12.36 3.55
C VAL A 71 -5.84 11.40 2.37
N VAL A 72 -6.62 11.69 1.31
CA VAL A 72 -6.66 10.85 0.10
C VAL A 72 -5.34 10.92 -0.65
N ILE A 73 -4.78 12.11 -0.88
CA ILE A 73 -3.48 12.25 -1.57
C ILE A 73 -2.40 11.56 -0.75
N GLY A 74 -2.27 11.88 0.53
CA GLY A 74 -1.24 11.30 1.40
C GLY A 74 -1.38 9.78 1.55
N GLY A 75 -2.60 9.30 1.83
CA GLY A 75 -2.90 7.88 1.98
C GLY A 75 -2.58 7.09 0.71
N LEU A 76 -3.07 7.52 -0.46
CA LEU A 76 -2.74 6.84 -1.71
C LEU A 76 -1.25 6.88 -1.99
N SER A 77 -0.59 8.01 -1.81
CA SER A 77 0.84 8.13 -2.12
C SER A 77 1.72 7.18 -1.33
N ILE A 78 1.39 6.97 -0.06
CA ILE A 78 2.11 6.04 0.82
C ILE A 78 1.83 4.60 0.41
N VAL A 79 0.59 4.29 0.07
CA VAL A 79 0.19 2.96 -0.39
C VAL A 79 0.87 2.59 -1.70
N TRP A 80 0.98 3.53 -2.64
CA TRP A 80 1.68 3.31 -3.91
C TRP A 80 3.19 3.13 -3.75
N ALA A 81 3.80 3.64 -2.68
CA ALA A 81 5.21 3.41 -2.38
C ALA A 81 5.48 2.03 -1.75
N THR A 82 4.46 1.41 -1.15
CA THR A 82 4.60 0.17 -0.36
C THR A 82 4.97 -1.08 -1.20
N PRO A 83 4.41 -1.32 -2.42
CA PRO A 83 4.75 -2.49 -3.24
C PRO A 83 6.23 -2.63 -3.59
N ALA A 84 6.92 -1.51 -3.84
CA ALA A 84 8.34 -1.53 -4.18
C ALA A 84 9.18 -2.17 -3.06
N LEU A 85 8.94 -1.77 -1.81
CA LEU A 85 9.61 -2.32 -0.63
C LEU A 85 9.20 -3.78 -0.37
N PHE A 86 7.96 -4.17 -0.69
CA PHE A 86 7.54 -5.57 -0.61
C PHE A 86 8.30 -6.48 -1.58
N TYR A 87 8.58 -6.00 -2.79
CA TYR A 87 9.37 -6.77 -3.77
C TYR A 87 10.81 -6.95 -3.29
N GLU A 88 11.40 -5.91 -2.72
CA GLU A 88 12.74 -5.95 -2.15
C GLU A 88 12.84 -6.93 -0.97
N LEU A 89 11.93 -6.82 0.01
CA LEU A 89 11.85 -7.76 1.14
C LEU A 89 11.58 -9.21 0.68
N GLY A 90 10.70 -9.39 -0.32
CA GLY A 90 10.41 -10.69 -0.91
C GLY A 90 11.64 -11.33 -1.55
N ALA A 91 12.41 -10.55 -2.30
CA ALA A 91 13.67 -10.99 -2.90
C ALA A 91 14.70 -11.39 -1.85
N GLU A 92 14.83 -10.63 -0.75
CA GLU A 92 15.72 -11.00 0.35
C GLU A 92 15.33 -12.30 1.05
N LEU A 93 14.03 -12.51 1.30
CA LEU A 93 13.51 -13.71 1.98
C LEU A 93 13.63 -14.99 1.15
N THR A 94 13.66 -14.87 -0.17
CA THR A 94 13.63 -16.00 -1.11
C THR A 94 14.98 -16.30 -1.74
N PHE A 95 16.05 -15.63 -1.30
CA PHE A 95 17.40 -15.94 -1.75
C PHE A 95 17.73 -17.44 -1.58
N PRO A 96 18.25 -18.15 -2.60
CA PRO A 96 18.90 -17.66 -3.83
C PRO A 96 18.02 -17.65 -5.11
N ILE A 97 16.70 -17.47 -4.99
CA ILE A 97 15.79 -17.42 -6.15
C ILE A 97 15.95 -16.08 -6.90
N GLN A 98 15.79 -16.10 -8.22
CA GLN A 98 15.84 -14.89 -9.05
C GLN A 98 14.72 -13.91 -8.69
N GLU A 99 15.10 -12.65 -8.41
CA GLU A 99 14.21 -11.57 -7.94
C GLU A 99 12.99 -11.38 -8.86
N GLY A 100 13.19 -11.49 -10.18
CA GLY A 100 12.11 -11.34 -11.17
C GLY A 100 11.00 -12.38 -11.05
N ILE A 101 11.30 -13.61 -10.60
CA ILE A 101 10.30 -14.67 -10.42
C ILE A 101 9.42 -14.34 -9.21
N VAL A 102 10.04 -13.85 -8.13
CA VAL A 102 9.37 -13.48 -6.88
C VAL A 102 8.46 -12.28 -7.12
N ALA A 103 8.99 -11.24 -7.78
CA ALA A 103 8.22 -10.07 -8.15
C ALA A 103 7.06 -10.41 -9.09
N GLY A 104 7.30 -11.26 -10.09
CA GLY A 104 6.27 -11.75 -11.01
C GLY A 104 5.15 -12.51 -10.28
N CYS A 105 5.51 -13.41 -9.35
CA CYS A 105 4.54 -14.17 -8.55
C CYS A 105 3.70 -13.25 -7.65
N MET A 106 4.34 -12.33 -6.93
CA MET A 106 3.64 -11.36 -6.07
C MET A 106 2.71 -10.45 -6.89
N MET A 107 3.15 -9.99 -8.07
CA MET A 107 2.32 -9.19 -8.97
C MET A 107 1.14 -9.99 -9.54
N ALA A 108 1.35 -11.24 -9.91
CA ALA A 108 0.29 -12.13 -10.38
C ALA A 108 -0.78 -12.36 -9.32
N LEU A 109 -0.37 -12.61 -8.07
CA LEU A 109 -1.29 -12.74 -6.92
C LEU A 109 -2.08 -11.46 -6.66
N ASN A 110 -1.42 -10.29 -6.70
CA ASN A 110 -2.08 -9.00 -6.53
C ASN A 110 -3.13 -8.75 -7.63
N ASN A 111 -2.77 -9.01 -8.89
CA ASN A 111 -3.70 -8.85 -10.02
C ASN A 111 -4.85 -9.87 -9.96
N PHE A 112 -4.59 -11.09 -9.50
CA PHE A 112 -5.62 -12.11 -9.30
C PHE A 112 -6.63 -11.69 -8.23
N ALA A 113 -6.16 -11.17 -7.10
CA ALA A 113 -7.02 -10.62 -6.05
C ALA A 113 -7.87 -9.45 -6.58
N ALA A 114 -7.26 -8.53 -7.34
CA ALA A 114 -7.99 -7.43 -7.97
C ALA A 114 -9.07 -7.94 -8.95
N CYS A 115 -8.76 -8.95 -9.75
CA CYS A 115 -9.70 -9.58 -10.68
C CYS A 115 -10.93 -10.14 -9.95
N ILE A 116 -10.74 -10.82 -8.82
CA ILE A 116 -11.84 -11.34 -7.99
C ILE A 116 -12.74 -10.20 -7.51
N VAL A 117 -12.17 -9.08 -7.04
CA VAL A 117 -12.94 -7.91 -6.59
C VAL A 117 -13.75 -7.29 -7.74
N TYR A 118 -13.14 -7.12 -8.91
CA TYR A 118 -13.84 -6.60 -10.09
C TYR A 118 -14.94 -7.53 -10.57
N LEU A 119 -14.70 -8.84 -10.57
CA LEU A 119 -15.69 -9.85 -10.92
C LEU A 119 -16.89 -9.79 -9.97
N GLN A 120 -16.65 -9.64 -8.67
CA GLN A 120 -17.71 -9.48 -7.66
C GLN A 120 -18.57 -8.25 -7.93
N LEU A 121 -17.94 -7.11 -8.27
CA LEU A 121 -18.66 -5.88 -8.62
C LEU A 121 -19.50 -6.03 -9.90
N TYR A 122 -19.01 -6.79 -10.87
CA TYR A 122 -19.72 -7.05 -12.12
C TYR A 122 -20.94 -7.96 -11.92
N ILE A 123 -20.82 -9.01 -11.09
CA ILE A 123 -21.90 -9.96 -10.82
C ILE A 123 -22.99 -9.34 -9.95
N PHE A 124 -22.64 -8.45 -9.01
CA PHE A 124 -23.57 -7.82 -8.07
C PHE A 124 -23.59 -6.29 -8.19
N PRO A 125 -24.14 -5.73 -9.29
CA PRO A 125 -24.14 -4.28 -9.53
C PRO A 125 -25.02 -3.48 -8.54
N GLY A 126 -25.89 -4.13 -7.77
CA GLY A 126 -26.77 -3.50 -6.79
C GLY A 126 -26.24 -3.53 -5.34
N LEU A 127 -25.04 -4.07 -5.11
CA LEU A 127 -24.48 -4.21 -3.76
C LEU A 127 -23.85 -2.88 -3.31
N ASN A 128 -24.09 -2.49 -2.06
CA ASN A 128 -23.54 -1.27 -1.50
C ASN A 128 -22.01 -1.31 -1.49
N VAL A 129 -21.39 -0.35 -2.18
CA VAL A 129 -19.93 -0.22 -2.32
C VAL A 129 -19.24 0.12 -0.99
N SER A 130 -19.99 0.55 0.03
CA SER A 130 -19.48 0.86 1.37
C SER A 130 -18.71 -0.29 2.01
N TRP A 131 -19.07 -1.54 1.72
CA TRP A 131 -18.34 -2.74 2.19
C TRP A 131 -16.87 -2.72 1.78
N MET A 132 -16.53 -2.18 0.61
CA MET A 132 -15.13 -2.12 0.14
C MET A 132 -14.26 -1.26 1.05
N ASN A 133 -14.80 -0.16 1.59
CA ASN A 133 -14.03 0.70 2.49
C ASN A 133 -13.70 -0.02 3.81
N TYR A 134 -14.65 -0.78 4.35
CA TYR A 134 -14.42 -1.61 5.54
C TYR A 134 -13.44 -2.75 5.26
N ALA A 135 -13.61 -3.44 4.12
CA ALA A 135 -12.73 -4.52 3.70
C ALA A 135 -11.28 -4.02 3.55
N LEU A 136 -11.09 -2.83 2.98
CA LEU A 136 -9.78 -2.25 2.74
C LEU A 136 -9.00 -1.99 4.05
N VAL A 137 -9.68 -1.47 5.09
CA VAL A 137 -9.08 -1.30 6.43
C VAL A 137 -8.77 -2.66 7.07
N ILE A 138 -9.69 -3.63 6.99
CA ILE A 138 -9.48 -4.96 7.56
C ILE A 138 -8.28 -5.65 6.91
N PHE A 139 -8.16 -5.59 5.57
CA PHE A 139 -7.02 -6.15 4.85
C PHE A 139 -5.71 -5.41 5.14
N GLY A 140 -5.76 -4.09 5.35
CA GLY A 140 -4.60 -3.28 5.78
C GLY A 140 -4.06 -3.74 7.14
N ILE A 141 -4.94 -3.81 8.15
CA ILE A 141 -4.60 -4.31 9.50
C ILE A 141 -4.10 -5.76 9.44
N ALA A 142 -4.78 -6.63 8.69
CA ALA A 142 -4.36 -8.02 8.53
C ALA A 142 -2.97 -8.12 7.88
N SER A 143 -2.69 -7.31 6.86
CA SER A 143 -1.36 -7.22 6.23
C SER A 143 -0.30 -6.78 7.23
N TRP A 144 -0.59 -5.76 8.04
CA TRP A 144 0.30 -5.27 9.09
C TRP A 144 0.63 -6.35 10.12
N ILE A 145 -0.38 -7.08 10.60
CA ILE A 145 -0.22 -8.20 11.55
C ILE A 145 0.61 -9.33 10.92
N CYS A 146 0.29 -9.75 9.70
CA CYS A 146 1.05 -10.77 8.99
C CYS A 146 2.53 -10.38 8.87
N LEU A 147 2.80 -9.13 8.50
CA LEU A 147 4.16 -8.61 8.35
C LEU A 147 4.90 -8.55 9.69
N PHE A 148 4.20 -8.24 10.78
CA PHE A 148 4.77 -8.27 12.13
C PHE A 148 5.30 -9.67 12.48
N PHE A 149 4.54 -10.73 12.17
CA PHE A 149 4.92 -12.13 12.42
C PHE A 149 6.05 -12.66 11.53
N VAL A 150 6.27 -12.09 10.34
CA VAL A 150 7.35 -12.52 9.44
C VAL A 150 8.71 -12.26 10.12
N ARG A 151 9.46 -13.33 10.42
CA ARG A 151 10.84 -13.20 10.90
C ARG A 151 11.77 -12.88 9.74
N GLU A 152 12.50 -11.78 9.84
CA GLU A 152 13.53 -11.44 8.87
C GLU A 152 14.72 -12.38 9.02
N LYS A 153 15.18 -12.94 7.90
CA LYS A 153 16.50 -13.53 7.78
C LYS A 153 17.23 -12.77 6.69
N TYR A 154 18.06 -11.81 7.12
CA TYR A 154 18.93 -11.05 6.22
C TYR A 154 20.10 -11.92 5.75
N ASN A 155 19.82 -12.85 4.83
CA ASN A 155 20.81 -13.81 4.35
C ASN A 155 21.77 -13.18 3.34
N ARG A 156 21.34 -12.13 2.62
CA ARG A 156 22.13 -11.44 1.58
C ARG A 156 23.20 -10.50 2.20
N LEU A 157 22.86 -9.78 3.26
CA LEU A 157 23.79 -8.93 4.04
C LEU A 157 24.93 -9.72 4.70
N LEU A 158 24.73 -11.02 4.96
CA LEU A 158 25.76 -11.88 5.52
C LEU A 158 26.77 -12.35 4.46
N ILE A 159 26.32 -12.51 3.21
CA ILE A 159 27.17 -12.98 2.10
C ILE A 159 28.00 -11.85 1.50
N ASP A 160 27.47 -10.61 1.44
CA ASP A 160 28.24 -9.43 0.97
C ASP A 160 29.31 -8.95 1.97
N ARG A 161 29.37 -9.52 3.18
CA ARG A 161 30.33 -9.14 4.23
C ARG A 161 31.54 -10.09 4.31
N ASP A 162 31.47 -11.27 3.68
CA ASP A 162 32.57 -12.26 3.59
C ASP A 162 33.34 -12.13 2.26
#